data_AF-A0A357FYX9-F1
#
_entry.id   AF-A0A357FYX9-F1
#
_cell.length_a   1.000
_cell.length_b   1.000
_cell.length_c   1.000
_cell.angle_alpha   90.00
_cell.angle_beta   90.00
_cell.angle_gamma   90.00
#
_symmetry.space_group_name_H-M   'P 1'
#
loop_
_entity.id
_entity.type
_entity.pdbx_description
1 polymer ?
#
loop_
_entity_poly.entity_id
_entity_poly.type
_entity_poly.pdbx_seq_one_letter_code
_entity_poly.pdbx_strand_id
1 'polypeptide(L)'
;MLGLGTSVNTDPFLVFFGAFYLVLGLSCFFTKRVWEDFIALFVDNDVLSLVMGIMILPIALFIIVFYNNWDSLASIVLMVIGYLALLKALVLLMWPNVIQGLLRKEFVKKWLWLDGISGIILGMALLVL
;
A
#
# COMPACT_ATOMS: atom_id res chain seq x y z
N MET A 1 5.08 18.00 32.89
CA MET A 1 5.87 18.60 31.79
C MET A 1 5.65 17.75 30.55
N LEU A 2 4.83 18.23 29.62
CA LEU A 2 4.55 17.54 28.35
C LEU A 2 5.78 17.67 27.46
N GLY A 3 6.57 16.60 27.38
CA GLY A 3 7.68 16.50 26.46
C GLY A 3 7.15 16.45 25.03
N LEU A 4 7.14 17.59 24.35
CA LEU A 4 7.19 17.66 22.88
C LEU A 4 8.59 17.17 22.43
N GLY A 5 8.89 15.91 22.73
CA GLY A 5 10.06 15.21 22.19
C GLY A 5 9.67 14.69 20.82
N THR A 6 10.29 15.28 19.78
CA THR A 6 10.26 14.89 18.36
C THR A 6 9.28 13.75 18.04
N SER A 7 8.03 14.10 17.73
CA SER A 7 6.95 13.14 17.40
C SER A 7 7.09 12.50 16.02
N VAL A 8 8.31 12.41 15.50
CA VAL A 8 8.60 11.90 14.16
C VAL A 8 9.57 10.75 14.31
N ASN A 9 9.22 9.60 13.73
CA ASN A 9 10.05 8.41 13.72
C ASN A 9 11.41 8.71 13.08
N THR A 10 12.46 8.16 13.69
CA THR A 10 13.84 8.26 13.20
C THR A 10 14.31 6.98 12.51
N ASP A 11 13.52 5.91 12.58
CA ASP A 11 13.77 4.65 11.87
C ASP A 11 13.70 4.89 10.35
N PRO A 12 14.80 4.67 9.61
CA PRO A 12 14.84 4.93 8.17
C PRO A 12 13.80 4.14 7.36
N PHE A 13 13.45 2.92 7.77
CA PHE A 13 12.45 2.10 7.09
C PHE A 13 11.05 2.66 7.29
N LEU A 14 10.70 3.00 8.53
CA LEU A 14 9.39 3.61 8.84
C LEU A 14 9.22 4.96 8.15
N VAL A 15 10.28 5.78 8.12
CA VAL A 15 10.26 7.06 7.42
C VAL A 15 10.10 6.88 5.91
N PHE A 16 10.85 5.96 5.31
CA PHE A 16 10.77 5.69 3.87
C PHE A 16 9.37 5.19 3.47
N PHE A 17 8.86 4.15 4.13
CA PHE A 17 7.55 3.59 3.81
C PHE A 17 6.42 4.55 4.20
N GLY A 18 6.54 5.26 5.31
CA GLY A 18 5.59 6.27 5.74
C GLY A 18 5.45 7.39 4.71
N ALA A 19 6.58 7.96 4.25
CA ALA A 19 6.57 8.96 3.18
C ALA A 19 6.02 8.40 1.87
N PHE A 20 6.38 7.17 1.51
CA PHE A 20 5.87 6.49 0.31
C PHE A 20 4.34 6.33 0.33
N TYR A 21 3.77 5.83 1.43
CA TYR A 21 2.32 5.68 1.57
C TYR A 21 1.60 7.03 1.59
N LEU A 22 2.20 8.05 2.19
CA LEU A 22 1.65 9.41 2.20
C LEU A 22 1.59 9.99 0.78
N VAL A 23 2.68 9.88 0.00
CA VAL A 23 2.73 10.33 -1.39
C VAL A 23 1.74 9.56 -2.26
N LEU A 24 1.65 8.23 -2.12
CA LEU A 24 0.65 7.43 -2.83
C LEU A 24 -0.78 7.84 -2.48
N GLY A 25 -1.06 8.02 -1.19
CA GLY A 25 -2.36 8.47 -0.71
C GLY A 25 -2.76 9.81 -1.31
N LEU A 26 -1.86 10.81 -1.26
CA LEU A 26 -2.07 12.12 -1.89
C LEU A 26 -2.25 12.02 -3.41
N SER A 27 -1.50 11.16 -4.09
CA SER A 27 -1.62 10.99 -5.55
C SER A 27 -3.04 10.58 -5.97
N CYS A 28 -3.75 9.79 -5.16
CA CYS A 28 -5.14 9.39 -5.44
C CYS A 28 -6.11 10.59 -5.53
N PHE A 29 -5.77 11.72 -4.92
CA PHE A 29 -6.56 12.96 -4.97
C PHE A 29 -6.10 13.87 -6.11
N PHE A 30 -4.80 14.08 -6.26
CA PHE A 30 -4.25 14.99 -7.27
C PHE A 30 -4.35 14.44 -8.70
N THR A 31 -4.18 13.13 -8.86
CA THR A 31 -4.20 12.45 -10.16
C THR A 31 -5.31 11.40 -10.24
N LYS A 32 -6.46 11.69 -9.60
CA LYS A 32 -7.62 10.79 -9.53
C LYS A 32 -7.99 10.16 -10.89
N ARG A 33 -8.05 10.96 -11.96
CA ARG A 33 -8.39 10.48 -13.31
C ARG A 33 -7.40 9.43 -13.83
N VAL A 34 -6.10 9.64 -13.61
CA VAL A 34 -5.04 8.69 -14.02
C VAL A 34 -5.19 7.38 -13.27
N TRP A 35 -5.51 7.43 -11.98
CA TRP A 35 -5.78 6.24 -11.17
C TRP A 35 -7.03 5.48 -11.63
N GLU A 36 -8.10 6.19 -11.96
CA GLU A 36 -9.32 5.59 -12.51
C GLU A 36 -9.08 4.90 -13.87
N ASP A 37 -8.28 5.52 -14.73
CA ASP A 37 -7.89 4.96 -16.02
C ASP A 37 -6.99 3.74 -15.84
N PHE A 38 -6.03 3.79 -14.91
CA PHE A 38 -5.20 2.65 -14.53
C PHE A 38 -6.04 1.47 -14.01
N ILE A 39 -7.03 1.73 -13.15
CA ILE A 39 -7.94 0.70 -12.64
C ILE A 39 -8.79 0.10 -13.77
N ALA A 40 -9.29 0.93 -14.69
CA ALA A 40 -10.04 0.43 -15.84
C ALA A 40 -9.17 -0.52 -16.69
N LEU A 41 -7.92 -0.11 -16.96
CA LEU A 41 -6.95 -0.92 -17.67
C LEU A 41 -6.67 -2.24 -16.93
N PHE A 42 -6.50 -2.17 -15.61
CA PHE A 42 -6.23 -3.31 -14.75
C PHE A 42 -7.36 -4.34 -14.76
N VAL A 43 -8.62 -3.91 -14.75
CA VAL A 43 -9.79 -4.80 -14.84
C VAL A 43 -9.93 -5.41 -16.24
N ASP A 44 -9.46 -4.72 -17.28
CA ASP A 44 -9.60 -5.18 -18.66
C ASP A 44 -8.48 -6.11 -19.15
N ASN A 45 -7.35 -6.20 -18.44
CA ASN A 45 -6.19 -6.96 -18.90
C ASN A 45 -5.62 -7.86 -17.79
N ASP A 46 -5.79 -9.17 -17.92
CA ASP A 46 -5.22 -10.20 -17.03
C ASP A 46 -3.71 -10.04 -16.82
N VAL A 47 -3.00 -9.61 -17.87
CA VAL A 47 -1.55 -9.40 -17.85
C VAL A 47 -1.14 -8.33 -16.82
N LEU A 48 -1.95 -7.28 -16.63
CA LEU A 48 -1.65 -6.24 -15.64
C LEU A 48 -1.73 -6.76 -14.21
N SER A 49 -2.59 -7.75 -13.93
CA SER A 49 -2.62 -8.43 -12.63
C SER A 49 -1.29 -9.11 -12.34
N LEU A 50 -0.75 -9.85 -13.32
CA LEU A 50 0.54 -10.51 -13.19
C LEU A 50 1.68 -9.50 -13.00
N VAL A 51 1.73 -8.44 -13.82
CA VAL A 51 2.75 -7.39 -13.70
C VAL A 51 2.71 -6.74 -12.31
N MET A 52 1.52 -6.42 -11.81
CA MET A 52 1.38 -5.87 -10.46
C MET A 52 1.82 -6.85 -9.38
N GLY A 53 1.48 -8.13 -9.50
CA GLY A 53 1.97 -9.18 -8.60
C GLY A 53 3.50 -9.25 -8.57
N ILE A 54 4.14 -9.22 -9.74
CA ILE A 54 5.61 -9.23 -9.88
C ILE A 54 6.22 -7.98 -9.24
N MET A 55 5.59 -6.81 -9.38
CA MET A 55 6.09 -5.55 -8.80
C MET A 55 5.91 -5.48 -7.28
N ILE A 56 4.80 -6.00 -6.74
CA ILE A 56 4.50 -5.97 -5.30
C ILE A 56 5.32 -7.01 -4.54
N LEU A 57 5.56 -8.19 -5.11
CA LEU A 57 6.28 -9.28 -4.47
C LEU A 57 7.65 -8.87 -3.87
N PRO A 58 8.58 -8.25 -4.62
CA PRO A 58 9.88 -7.85 -4.08
C PRO A 58 9.76 -6.80 -2.99
N ILE A 59 8.79 -5.88 -3.08
CA ILE A 59 8.54 -4.87 -2.05
C ILE A 59 8.07 -5.54 -0.75
N ALA A 60 7.14 -6.49 -0.85
CA ALA A 60 6.63 -7.23 0.29
C ALA A 60 7.72 -8.07 0.97
N LEU A 61 8.50 -8.80 0.18
CA LEU A 61 9.64 -9.56 0.68
C LEU A 61 10.70 -8.66 1.29
N PHE A 62 10.96 -7.48 0.70
CA PHE A 62 11.91 -6.52 1.24
C PHE A 62 11.50 -6.05 2.64
N ILE A 63 10.22 -5.72 2.84
CA ILE A 63 9.70 -5.37 4.18
C ILE A 63 9.91 -6.54 5.15
N ILE A 64 9.42 -7.74 4.81
CA ILE A 64 9.43 -8.88 5.73
C ILE A 64 10.85 -9.32 6.09
N VAL A 65 11.77 -9.36 5.12
CA VAL A 65 13.13 -9.88 5.33
C VAL A 65 14.04 -8.86 6.00
N PHE A 66 14.01 -7.59 5.58
CA PHE A 66 14.97 -6.60 6.05
C PHE A 66 14.51 -5.79 7.26
N TYR A 67 13.20 -5.68 7.49
CA TYR A 67 12.70 -4.90 8.63
C TYR A 67 12.42 -5.76 9.86
N ASN A 68 11.79 -6.93 9.67
CA ASN A 68 11.35 -7.90 10.69
C ASN A 68 11.39 -7.43 12.17
N ASN A 69 10.60 -6.41 12.50
CA ASN A 69 10.53 -5.81 13.82
C ASN A 69 9.07 -5.71 14.28
N TRP A 70 8.80 -6.08 15.53
CA TRP A 70 7.47 -6.13 16.14
C TRP A 70 7.37 -5.35 17.45
N ASP A 71 8.38 -4.53 17.76
CA ASP A 71 8.52 -3.91 19.09
C ASP A 71 7.69 -2.62 19.24
N SER A 72 7.47 -1.88 18.15
CA SER A 72 6.66 -0.64 18.15
C SER A 72 5.36 -0.79 17.35
N LEU A 73 4.40 0.09 17.61
CA LEU A 73 3.11 0.05 16.92
C LEU A 73 3.28 0.33 15.41
N ALA A 74 4.11 1.30 15.01
CA ALA A 74 4.42 1.51 13.60
C ALA A 74 5.15 0.32 12.98
N SER A 75 6.07 -0.32 13.71
CA SER A 75 6.76 -1.52 13.23
C SER A 75 5.78 -2.66 12.96
N ILE A 76 4.83 -2.90 13.89
CA ILE A 76 3.76 -3.89 13.74
C ILE A 76 2.89 -3.56 12.51
N VAL A 77 2.49 -2.30 12.34
CA VAL A 77 1.69 -1.88 11.18
C VAL A 77 2.43 -2.14 9.87
N LEU A 78 3.71 -1.77 9.79
CA LEU A 78 4.53 -2.01 8.59
C LEU A 78 4.67 -3.52 8.31
N MET A 79 4.90 -4.34 9.33
CA MET A 79 5.00 -5.80 9.18
C MET A 79 3.69 -6.42 8.71
N VAL A 80 2.56 -6.03 9.28
CA VAL A 80 1.23 -6.49 8.83
C VAL A 80 1.00 -6.11 7.36
N ILE A 81 1.33 -4.87 6.98
CA ILE A 81 1.27 -4.42 5.58
C ILE A 81 2.17 -5.28 4.69
N GLY A 82 3.38 -5.61 5.12
CA GLY A 82 4.31 -6.49 4.40
C GLY A 82 3.69 -7.86 4.12
N TYR A 83 3.10 -8.52 5.12
CA TYR A 83 2.43 -9.81 4.94
C TYR A 83 1.17 -9.73 4.09
N LEU A 84 0.36 -8.67 4.23
CA LEU A 84 -0.81 -8.45 3.38
C LEU A 84 -0.41 -8.20 1.92
N ALA A 85 0.66 -7.45 1.69
CA ALA A 85 1.22 -7.21 0.37
C ALA A 85 1.76 -8.51 -0.25
N LEU A 86 2.41 -9.37 0.54
CA LEU A 86 2.87 -10.68 0.10
C LEU A 86 1.69 -11.56 -0.32
N LEU A 87 0.66 -11.66 0.53
CA LEU A 87 -0.55 -12.41 0.21
C LEU A 87 -1.20 -11.87 -1.07
N LYS A 88 -1.34 -10.54 -1.20
CA LYS A 88 -1.88 -9.90 -2.40
C LYS A 88 -1.06 -10.24 -3.64
N ALA A 89 0.26 -10.17 -3.57
CA ALA A 89 1.14 -10.52 -4.69
C ALA A 89 0.97 -11.98 -5.10
N LEU A 90 0.90 -12.91 -4.14
CA LEU A 90 0.66 -14.33 -4.42
C LEU A 90 -0.68 -14.56 -5.11
N VAL A 91 -1.76 -13.95 -4.62
CA VAL A 91 -3.09 -14.09 -5.25
C VAL A 91 -3.08 -13.51 -6.68
N LEU A 92 -2.44 -12.34 -6.89
CA LEU A 92 -2.32 -11.73 -8.22
C LEU A 92 -1.52 -12.59 -9.21
N LEU A 93 -0.52 -13.32 -8.74
CA LEU A 93 0.32 -14.21 -9.55
C LEU A 93 -0.32 -15.57 -9.82
N MET A 94 -0.98 -16.15 -8.82
CA MET A 94 -1.55 -17.50 -8.90
C MET A 94 -2.96 -17.50 -9.52
N TRP A 95 -3.75 -16.46 -9.27
CA TRP A 95 -5.15 -16.38 -9.69
C TRP A 95 -5.54 -14.98 -10.22
N PRO A 96 -4.89 -14.51 -11.31
CA PRO A 96 -5.16 -13.18 -11.88
C PRO A 96 -6.65 -13.03 -12.26
N ASN A 97 -7.22 -14.04 -12.93
CA ASN A 97 -8.59 -13.99 -13.45
C ASN A 97 -9.66 -13.91 -12.33
N VAL A 98 -9.37 -14.47 -11.15
CA VAL A 98 -10.30 -14.45 -10.00
C VAL A 98 -10.42 -13.04 -9.43
N ILE A 99 -9.29 -12.33 -9.32
CA ILE A 99 -9.27 -10.95 -8.85
C ILE A 99 -10.02 -10.04 -9.82
N GLN A 100 -9.83 -10.22 -11.13
CA GLN A 100 -10.51 -9.39 -12.13
C GLN A 100 -12.02 -9.64 -12.15
N GLY A 101 -12.47 -10.89 -12.00
CA GLY A 101 -13.89 -11.22 -11.88
C GLY A 101 -14.58 -10.63 -10.64
N LEU A 102 -13.83 -10.41 -9.55
CA LEU A 102 -14.33 -9.78 -8.32
C LEU A 102 -14.36 -8.25 -8.40
N LEU A 103 -13.47 -7.64 -9.19
CA LEU A 103 -13.34 -6.19 -9.28
C LEU A 103 -14.33 -5.59 -10.30
N ARG A 104 -15.45 -5.07 -9.80
CA ARG A 104 -16.35 -4.24 -10.61
C ARG A 104 -15.78 -2.84 -10.77
N LYS A 105 -15.52 -2.39 -12.00
CA LYS A 105 -14.96 -1.06 -12.30
C LYS A 105 -15.64 0.09 -11.54
N GLU A 106 -16.98 0.10 -11.51
CA GLU A 106 -17.74 1.14 -10.83
C GLU A 106 -17.57 1.13 -9.32
N PHE A 107 -17.42 -0.06 -8.73
CA PHE A 107 -17.17 -0.20 -7.31
C PHE A 107 -15.79 0.33 -6.95
N VAL A 108 -14.75 -0.05 -7.71
CA VAL A 108 -13.37 0.39 -7.41
C VAL A 108 -13.22 1.90 -7.61
N LYS A 109 -13.81 2.49 -8.66
CA LYS A 109 -13.78 3.95 -8.88
C LYS A 109 -14.42 4.73 -7.72
N LYS A 110 -15.55 4.24 -7.18
CA LYS A 110 -16.22 4.87 -6.04
C LYS A 110 -15.39 4.80 -4.76
N TRP A 111 -14.62 3.72 -4.59
CA TRP A 111 -13.82 3.46 -3.37
C TRP A 111 -12.38 3.98 -3.44
N LEU A 112 -11.92 4.48 -4.59
CA LEU A 112 -10.57 5.04 -4.75
C LEU A 112 -10.22 6.13 -3.72
N TRP A 113 -11.20 6.93 -3.30
CA TRP A 113 -10.98 7.95 -2.26
C TRP A 113 -10.63 7.34 -0.90
N LEU A 114 -11.19 6.16 -0.60
CA LEU A 114 -10.86 5.42 0.63
C LEU A 114 -9.44 4.85 0.57
N ASP A 115 -8.99 4.39 -0.60
CA ASP A 115 -7.59 3.99 -0.80
C ASP A 115 -6.66 5.20 -0.56
N GLY A 116 -7.00 6.38 -1.10
CA GLY A 116 -6.28 7.62 -0.86
C GLY A 116 -6.18 8.00 0.61
N ILE A 117 -7.32 8.00 1.34
CA ILE A 117 -7.34 8.28 2.78
C ILE A 117 -6.53 7.25 3.55
N SER A 118 -6.69 5.96 3.25
CA SER A 118 -5.96 4.90 3.94
C SER A 118 -4.45 5.06 3.77
N GLY A 119 -3.99 5.45 2.58
CA GLY A 119 -2.57 5.76 2.33
C GLY A 119 -2.06 6.92 3.16
N ILE A 120 -2.85 8.00 3.30
CA ILE A 120 -2.46 9.15 4.14
C ILE A 120 -2.42 8.76 5.61
N ILE A 121 -3.44 8.06 6.12
CA ILE A 121 -3.51 7.63 7.51
C ILE A 121 -2.36 6.69 7.84
N LEU A 122 -2.11 5.68 7.00
CA LEU A 122 -1.01 4.74 7.18
C LEU A 122 0.35 5.44 7.10
N GLY A 123 0.52 6.35 6.13
CA GLY A 123 1.75 7.14 6.01
C GLY A 123 2.04 7.97 7.24
N MET A 124 1.02 8.69 7.75
CA MET A 124 1.12 9.47 8.98
C MET A 124 1.36 8.59 10.22
N ALA A 125 0.68 7.45 10.32
CA ALA A 125 0.87 6.51 11.42
C ALA A 125 2.32 5.99 11.47
N LEU A 126 2.88 5.61 10.32
CA LEU A 126 4.26 5.16 10.22
C LEU A 126 5.28 6.28 10.48
N LEU A 127 4.94 7.54 10.25
CA LEU A 127 5.83 8.67 10.51
C LEU A 127 5.81 9.14 11.97
N VAL A 128 4.75 8.86 12.73
CA VAL A 128 4.51 9.52 14.03
C VAL A 128 4.46 8.54 15.22
N LEU A 129 4.06 7.28 15.01
CA LEU A 129 3.83 6.29 16.09
C LEU A 129 5.04 5.40 16.35
#